data_AF-A0A6I4NLZ6-F1
#
_entry.id   AF-A0A6I4NLZ6-F1
#
_cell.length_a   1.000
_cell.length_b   1.000
_cell.length_c   1.000
_cell.angle_alpha   90.00
_cell.angle_beta   90.00
_cell.angle_gamma   90.00
#
_symmetry.space_group_name_H-M   'P 1'
#
loop_
_entity.id
_entity.type
_entity.pdbx_description
1 polymer ?
#
loop_
_entity_poly.entity_id
_entity_poly.type
_entity_poly.pdbx_seq_one_letter_code
_entity_poly.pdbx_strand_id
1 'polypeptide(L)'
;MKNKIVFLVSFFTIIFLGVIANFYFKSKQEMSKSYNFIITKIDITPTKSLALYDNYKKVRFWNYDIRAYQDVKVGDAVYKYKNSDFLIILRRNQITGKYEEHLKILPSGIF
;
A
#
# COMPACT_ATOMS: atom_id res chain seq x y z
N MET A 1 -1.19 5.52 -45.23
CA MET A 1 -0.68 6.11 -43.98
C MET A 1 -1.71 6.06 -42.84
N LYS A 2 -2.97 6.46 -43.08
CA LYS A 2 -4.06 6.43 -42.09
C LYS A 2 -4.23 5.08 -41.36
N ASN A 3 -4.22 3.96 -42.08
CA ASN A 3 -4.38 2.63 -41.47
C ASN A 3 -3.19 2.23 -40.56
N LYS A 4 -1.97 2.68 -40.88
CA LYS A 4 -0.79 2.45 -40.04
C LYS A 4 -0.86 3.26 -38.74
N ILE A 5 -1.37 4.49 -38.81
CA ILE A 5 -1.58 5.34 -37.64
C ILE A 5 -2.70 4.77 -36.74
N VAL A 6 -3.82 4.33 -37.32
CA VAL A 6 -4.91 3.70 -36.56
C VAL A 6 -4.45 2.44 -35.84
N PHE A 7 -3.66 1.59 -36.51
CA PHE A 7 -3.07 0.40 -35.87
C PHE A 7 -2.11 0.76 -34.73
N LEU A 8 -1.25 1.76 -34.93
CA LEU A 8 -0.32 2.20 -33.90
C LEU A 8 -1.07 2.73 -32.66
N VAL A 9 -2.10 3.56 -32.87
CA VAL A 9 -2.92 4.12 -31.80
C VAL A 9 -3.71 3.03 -31.06
N SER A 10 -4.29 2.05 -31.78
CA SER A 10 -5.00 0.96 -31.12
C SER A 10 -4.06 0.07 -30.30
N PHE A 11 -2.86 -0.21 -30.82
CA PHE A 11 -1.83 -0.97 -30.12
C PHE A 11 -1.43 -0.31 -28.79
N PHE A 12 -1.11 0.99 -28.80
CA PHE A 12 -0.78 1.72 -27.58
C PHE A 12 -1.97 1.80 -26.61
N THR A 13 -3.18 1.97 -27.11
CA THR A 13 -4.40 1.96 -26.28
C THR A 13 -4.59 0.64 -25.57
N ILE A 14 -4.41 -0.50 -26.26
CA ILE A 14 -4.53 -1.84 -25.65
C ILE A 14 -3.50 -2.04 -24.54
N ILE A 15 -2.24 -1.64 -24.77
CA ILE A 15 -1.18 -1.73 -23.75
C ILE A 15 -1.55 -0.87 -22.54
N PHE A 16 -1.98 0.36 -22.76
CA PHE A 16 -2.37 1.28 -21.70
C PHE A 16 -3.52 0.73 -20.86
N LEU A 17 -4.57 0.20 -21.50
CA LEU A 17 -5.68 -0.48 -20.82
C LEU A 17 -5.21 -1.69 -20.00
N GLY A 18 -4.26 -2.47 -20.54
CA GLY A 18 -3.67 -3.61 -19.83
C GLY A 18 -2.95 -3.20 -18.54
N VAL A 19 -2.22 -2.08 -18.55
CA VAL A 19 -1.55 -1.54 -17.35
C VAL A 19 -2.57 -1.11 -16.29
N ILE A 20 -3.62 -0.39 -16.69
CA ILE A 20 -4.70 0.03 -15.79
C ILE A 20 -5.41 -1.19 -15.19
N ALA A 21 -5.75 -2.19 -16.02
CA ALA A 21 -6.39 -3.41 -15.58
C ALA A 21 -5.52 -4.16 -14.54
N ASN A 22 -4.22 -4.30 -14.79
CA ASN A 22 -3.32 -4.92 -13.83
C ASN A 22 -3.28 -4.16 -12.49
N PHE A 23 -3.23 -2.82 -12.52
CA PHE A 23 -3.28 -2.01 -11.31
C PHE A 23 -4.58 -2.22 -10.53
N TYR A 24 -5.72 -2.23 -11.23
CA TYR A 24 -7.04 -2.51 -10.65
C TYR A 24 -7.09 -3.90 -9.99
N PHE A 25 -6.61 -4.95 -10.67
CA PHE A 25 -6.58 -6.29 -10.10
C PHE A 25 -5.66 -6.38 -8.86
N LYS A 26 -4.52 -5.67 -8.84
CA LYS A 26 -3.64 -5.62 -7.67
C LYS A 26 -4.30 -4.88 -6.49
N SER A 27 -4.98 -3.76 -6.74
CA SER A 27 -5.77 -3.07 -5.70
C SER A 27 -6.84 -4.01 -5.11
N LYS A 28 -7.64 -4.67 -5.96
CA LYS A 28 -8.69 -5.60 -5.50
C LYS A 28 -8.10 -6.78 -4.72
N GLN A 29 -6.99 -7.35 -5.18
CA GLN A 29 -6.29 -8.40 -4.45
C GLN A 29 -5.85 -7.91 -3.08
N GLU A 30 -5.30 -6.71 -2.97
CA GLU A 30 -4.89 -6.13 -1.68
C GLU A 30 -6.09 -5.86 -0.76
N MET A 31 -7.21 -5.37 -1.28
CA MET A 31 -8.42 -5.18 -0.49
C MET A 31 -8.86 -6.48 0.20
N SER A 32 -8.74 -7.62 -0.50
CA SER A 32 -9.06 -8.94 0.05
C SER A 32 -8.02 -9.52 1.03
N LYS A 33 -6.86 -8.87 1.18
CA LYS A 33 -5.82 -9.30 2.13
C LYS A 33 -6.06 -8.70 3.51
N SER A 34 -5.71 -9.48 4.52
CA SER A 34 -5.50 -9.01 5.89
C SER A 34 -4.02 -8.76 6.13
N TYR A 35 -3.71 -7.73 6.92
CA TYR A 35 -2.37 -7.48 7.43
C TYR A 35 -2.41 -7.58 8.95
N ASN A 36 -1.47 -8.29 9.54
CA ASN A 36 -1.26 -8.36 10.98
C ASN A 36 0.21 -8.69 11.24
N PHE A 37 1.05 -7.69 11.39
CA PHE A 37 2.48 -7.88 11.61
C PHE A 37 3.09 -6.72 12.40
N ILE A 38 4.23 -6.97 13.05
CA ILE A 38 5.03 -5.94 13.71
C ILE A 38 6.09 -5.43 12.73
N ILE A 39 6.24 -4.11 12.65
CA ILE A 39 7.22 -3.47 11.77
C ILE A 39 8.62 -3.77 12.31
N THR A 40 9.39 -4.54 11.53
CA THR A 40 10.77 -4.93 11.89
C THR A 40 11.82 -3.96 11.34
N LYS A 41 11.51 -3.30 10.22
CA LYS A 41 12.36 -2.31 9.57
C LYS A 41 11.50 -1.31 8.81
N ILE A 42 12.00 -0.08 8.68
CA ILE A 42 11.43 0.97 7.85
C ILE A 42 12.53 1.50 6.94
N ASP A 43 12.26 1.56 5.64
CA ASP A 43 13.10 2.31 4.70
C ASP A 43 12.31 3.53 4.19
N ILE A 44 12.97 4.68 4.09
CA ILE A 44 12.38 5.92 3.58
C ILE A 44 12.78 6.08 2.11
N THR A 45 11.81 6.20 1.21
CA THR A 45 12.08 6.46 -0.21
C THR A 45 12.45 7.93 -0.44
N PRO A 46 13.06 8.27 -1.60
CA PRO A 46 13.32 9.68 -1.96
C PRO A 46 12.06 10.57 -1.93
N THR A 47 10.90 9.99 -2.22
CA THR A 47 9.58 10.67 -2.16
C THR A 47 9.00 10.76 -0.75
N LYS A 48 9.77 10.43 0.30
CA LYS A 48 9.33 10.41 1.71
C LYS A 48 8.21 9.40 2.01
N SER A 49 8.01 8.39 1.16
CA SER A 49 7.14 7.26 1.48
C SER A 49 7.90 6.22 2.31
N LEU A 50 7.20 5.50 3.17
CA LEU A 50 7.73 4.48 4.04
C LEU A 50 7.52 3.10 3.43
N ALA A 51 8.60 2.34 3.28
CA ALA A 51 8.55 0.92 3.00
C ALA A 51 8.66 0.15 4.32
N LEU A 52 7.58 -0.55 4.68
CA LEU A 52 7.50 -1.34 5.91
C LEU A 52 7.94 -2.78 5.66
N TYR A 53 8.56 -3.40 6.67
CA TYR A 53 9.04 -4.76 6.60
C TYR A 53 8.45 -5.64 7.70
N ASP A 54 7.98 -6.82 7.30
CA ASP A 54 7.60 -7.92 8.17
C ASP A 54 8.70 -8.98 8.11
N ASN A 55 9.39 -9.21 9.22
CA ASN A 55 10.50 -10.18 9.31
C ASN A 55 11.50 -10.06 8.13
N TYR A 56 12.01 -8.84 7.89
CA TYR A 56 12.93 -8.50 6.78
C TYR A 56 12.36 -8.65 5.36
N LYS A 57 11.07 -8.97 5.20
CA LYS A 57 10.40 -8.96 3.90
C LYS A 57 9.66 -7.64 3.71
N LYS A 58 9.97 -6.93 2.63
CA LYS A 58 9.30 -5.68 2.26
C LYS A 58 7.84 -5.96 1.94
N VAL A 59 6.93 -5.33 2.68
CA VAL A 59 5.50 -5.38 2.40
C VAL A 59 5.17 -4.29 1.39
N ARG A 60 4.59 -4.69 0.26
CA ARG A 60 4.18 -3.76 -0.80
C ARG A 60 2.70 -3.47 -0.67
N PHE A 61 2.39 -2.22 -0.36
CA PHE A 61 1.03 -1.68 -0.40
C PHE A 61 0.73 -1.09 -1.78
N TRP A 62 -0.44 -1.39 -2.32
CA TRP A 62 -0.96 -0.82 -3.58
C TRP A 62 -2.00 0.26 -3.34
N ASN A 63 -2.76 0.14 -2.25
CA ASN A 63 -3.87 1.00 -1.90
C ASN A 63 -3.49 2.02 -0.83
N TYR A 64 -2.38 1.82 -0.12
CA TYR A 64 -1.98 2.67 1.00
C TYR A 64 -0.62 3.31 0.75
N ASP A 65 -0.54 4.62 0.99
CA ASP A 65 0.69 5.39 0.96
C ASP A 65 0.99 5.93 2.36
N ILE A 66 2.06 5.40 2.95
CA ILE A 66 2.49 5.72 4.30
C ILE A 66 3.66 6.69 4.17
N ARG A 67 3.58 7.85 4.81
CA ARG A 67 4.55 8.94 4.66
C ARG A 67 5.35 9.15 5.93
N ALA A 68 6.59 9.60 5.77
CA ALA A 68 7.54 9.77 6.87
C ALA A 68 7.06 10.76 7.96
N TYR A 69 6.22 11.74 7.61
CA TYR A 69 5.66 12.69 8.57
C TYR A 69 4.59 12.09 9.50
N GLN A 70 4.11 10.87 9.22
CA GLN A 70 3.06 10.22 10.03
C GLN A 70 3.62 9.57 11.31
N ASP A 71 4.92 9.69 11.59
CA ASP A 71 5.56 9.15 12.81
C ASP A 71 5.33 7.64 12.99
N VAL A 72 5.46 6.82 11.95
CA VAL A 72 5.45 5.35 12.07
C VAL A 72 6.83 4.86 12.48
N LYS A 73 6.90 3.94 13.45
CA LYS A 73 8.15 3.46 14.06
C LYS A 73 8.30 1.94 13.96
N VAL A 74 9.56 1.49 14.00
CA VAL A 74 9.88 0.08 14.20
C VAL A 74 9.30 -0.36 15.56
N GLY A 75 8.63 -1.51 15.59
CA GLY A 75 7.89 -2.01 16.75
C GLY A 75 6.41 -1.63 16.76
N ASP A 76 5.93 -0.71 15.91
CA ASP A 76 4.49 -0.53 15.72
C ASP A 76 3.89 -1.76 15.01
N ALA A 77 2.61 -2.04 15.27
CA ALA A 77 1.87 -3.10 14.61
C ALA A 77 1.07 -2.55 13.42
N VAL A 78 1.13 -3.23 12.29
CA VAL A 78 0.29 -2.95 11.11
C VAL A 78 -0.87 -3.91 11.12
N TYR A 79 -2.08 -3.36 11.04
CA TYR A 79 -3.30 -4.12 11.11
C TYR A 79 -4.30 -3.71 10.03
N LYS A 80 -4.87 -4.68 9.33
CA LYS A 80 -5.97 -4.49 8.37
C LYS A 80 -6.81 -5.76 8.33
N TYR A 81 -8.11 -5.62 8.51
CA TYR A 81 -9.05 -6.70 8.26
C TYR A 81 -9.23 -6.94 6.75
N LYS A 82 -9.56 -8.18 6.40
CA LYS A 82 -9.99 -8.52 5.04
C LYS A 82 -11.18 -7.64 4.64
N ASN A 83 -11.13 -7.06 3.44
CA ASN A 83 -12.14 -6.15 2.88
C ASN A 83 -12.40 -4.87 3.71
N SER A 84 -11.52 -4.52 4.66
CA SER A 84 -11.58 -3.22 5.31
C SER A 84 -10.88 -2.18 4.45
N ASP A 85 -11.46 -1.00 4.35
CA ASP A 85 -10.89 0.12 3.61
C ASP A 85 -9.68 0.72 4.31
N PHE A 86 -9.51 0.49 5.62
CA PHE A 86 -8.49 1.16 6.42
C PHE A 86 -7.30 0.26 6.74
N LEU A 87 -6.10 0.84 6.67
CA LEU A 87 -4.89 0.28 7.26
C LEU A 87 -4.65 1.01 8.60
N ILE A 88 -4.56 0.25 9.69
CA ILE A 88 -4.40 0.78 11.03
C ILE A 88 -2.96 0.51 11.48
N ILE A 89 -2.31 1.54 12.03
CA ILE A 89 -1.03 1.41 12.72
C ILE A 89 -1.33 1.52 14.21
N LEU A 90 -0.95 0.49 14.96
CA LEU A 90 -1.08 0.46 16.41
C LEU A 90 0.30 0.66 17.05
N ARG A 91 0.36 1.45 18.11
CA ARG A 91 1.58 1.67 18.89
C ARG A 91 1.44 1.05 20.26
N ARG A 92 2.52 0.40 20.72
CA ARG A 92 2.57 -0.13 22.07
C ARG A 92 2.69 1.02 23.08
N ASN A 93 1.70 1.14 23.95
CA ASN A 93 1.75 2.01 25.11
C ASN A 93 2.72 1.42 26.14
N GLN A 94 3.71 2.20 26.56
CA GLN A 94 4.77 1.73 27.47
C GLN A 94 4.28 1.52 28.90
N ILE A 95 3.19 2.18 29.31
CA ILE A 95 2.62 2.10 30.65
C ILE A 95 1.68 0.91 30.75
N THR A 96 0.76 0.77 29.80
CA THR A 96 -0.27 -0.29 29.81
C THR A 96 0.23 -1.59 29.18
N GLY A 97 1.30 -1.51 28.38
CA GLY A 97 1.83 -2.62 27.59
C GLY A 97 0.97 -3.01 26.39
N LYS A 98 -0.19 -2.37 26.20
CA LYS A 98 -1.17 -2.66 25.15
C LYS A 98 -0.87 -1.91 23.87
N TYR A 99 -1.29 -2.47 22.73
CA TYR A 99 -1.27 -1.76 21.46
C TYR A 99 -2.54 -0.91 21.34
N GLU A 100 -2.36 0.38 21.11
CA GLU A 100 -3.41 1.38 20.96
C GLU A 100 -3.33 2.00 19.56
N GLU A 101 -4.46 2.48 19.02
CA GLU A 101 -4.49 3.09 17.68
C GLU A 101 -3.62 4.35 17.63
N HIS A 102 -2.61 4.34 16.76
CA HIS A 102 -1.74 5.49 16.52
C HIS A 102 -2.15 6.22 15.23
N LEU A 103 -2.44 5.46 14.16
CA LEU A 103 -2.87 6.02 12.88
C LEU A 103 -3.92 5.15 12.21
N LYS A 104 -4.84 5.81 11.51
CA LYS A 104 -5.77 5.18 10.59
C LYS A 104 -5.58 5.76 9.20
N ILE A 105 -5.14 4.93 8.27
CA ILE A 105 -4.74 5.31 6.93
C ILE A 105 -5.85 4.91 5.95
N LEU A 106 -6.38 5.92 5.27
CA LEU A 106 -7.34 5.76 4.18
C LEU A 106 -6.64 5.26 2.92
N PRO A 107 -7.35 4.54 2.03
CA PRO A 107 -6.78 4.14 0.76
C PRO A 107 -6.52 5.40 -0.08
N SER A 108 -5.31 5.52 -0.62
CA SER A 108 -4.86 6.58 -1.52
C SER A 108 -4.71 6.10 -2.97
N GLY A 109 -4.93 4.80 -3.21
CA GLY A 109 -5.00 4.22 -4.56
C GLY A 109 -6.25 4.68 -5.32
N ILE A 110 -6.22 4.60 -6.65
CA ILE A 110 -7.30 5.11 -7.52
C ILE A 110 -8.59 4.26 -7.45
N PHE A 111 -8.65 3.15 -6.70
CA PHE A 111 -9.81 2.24 -6.67
C PHE A 111 -9.99 1.48 -5.36
#